data_AF-A0A1V5D0V7-F1
#
_entry.id   AF-A0A1V5D0V7-F1
#
_cell.length_a   1.000
_cell.length_b   1.000
_cell.length_c   1.000
_cell.angle_alpha   90.00
_cell.angle_beta   90.00
_cell.angle_gamma   90.00
#
_symmetry.space_group_name_H-M   'P 1'
#
loop_
_entity.id
_entity.type
_entity.pdbx_description
1 polymer ?
#
loop_
_entity_poly.entity_id
_entity_poly.type
_entity_poly.pdbx_seq_one_letter_code
_entity_poly.pdbx_strand_id
1 'polypeptide(L)'
;MPGTGSKISLDYSGTAGILTGSLLPTGNRKDVLDVKNVGKIEATIIDVSTPVVFVRARDLGLKGTEMARDMDADRKLIESLEQIRLEAARLAKLEGKSAFMPMLALVQEPVPWTNFITGEPMKPEGVTIMSKIYAAGMMHKAYPGTGCVTTGVAAKLKGSIANEFISATDKDKETVTIGHFSGLISVDVRCRDEGGTFDLEKAVMYRTARRIMEGCVYI
;
A
#
# COMPACT_ATOMS: atom_id res chain seq x y z
N MET A 1 11.79 15.13 -1.68
CA MET A 1 12.88 15.73 -2.48
C MET A 1 12.87 17.22 -2.21
N PRO A 2 13.97 17.84 -1.73
CA PRO A 2 14.05 19.30 -1.65
C PRO A 2 13.94 19.91 -3.05
N GLY A 3 13.10 20.93 -3.22
CA GLY A 3 12.90 21.63 -4.49
C GLY A 3 11.97 20.93 -5.49
N THR A 4 11.96 21.42 -6.73
CA THR A 4 11.16 20.91 -7.84
C THR A 4 12.02 20.20 -8.88
N GLY A 5 11.41 19.40 -9.75
CA GLY A 5 12.11 18.71 -10.84
C GLY A 5 11.16 18.33 -11.97
N SER A 6 11.72 17.94 -13.12
CA SER A 6 10.93 17.54 -14.29
C SER A 6 10.07 16.31 -14.00
N LYS A 7 8.79 16.41 -14.34
CA LYS A 7 7.79 15.36 -14.15
C LYS A 7 8.06 14.21 -15.13
N ILE A 8 8.28 13.01 -14.59
CA ILE A 8 8.40 11.74 -15.32
C ILE A 8 7.17 10.91 -14.99
N SER A 9 6.44 10.49 -16.02
CA SER A 9 5.29 9.59 -15.89
C SER A 9 5.75 8.14 -16.04
N LEU A 10 5.37 7.30 -15.08
CA LEU A 10 5.64 5.86 -15.10
C LEU A 10 4.31 5.14 -15.08
N ASP A 11 3.99 4.38 -16.14
CA ASP A 11 2.77 3.59 -16.23
C ASP A 11 3.01 2.14 -15.84
N TYR A 12 2.18 1.63 -14.93
CA TYR A 12 2.20 0.29 -14.37
C TYR A 12 0.96 -0.53 -14.75
N SER A 13 0.10 -0.02 -15.65
CA SER A 13 -1.12 -0.71 -16.12
C SER A 13 -0.85 -2.17 -16.55
N GLY A 14 0.28 -2.42 -17.22
CA GLY A 14 0.71 -3.74 -17.67
C GLY A 14 1.32 -4.66 -16.60
N THR A 15 1.22 -4.34 -15.31
CA THR A 15 1.88 -5.10 -14.21
C THR A 15 0.93 -5.88 -13.31
N ALA A 16 -0.35 -5.97 -13.68
CA ALA A 16 -1.32 -6.78 -12.94
C ALA A 16 -0.94 -8.28 -12.97
N GLY A 17 -0.79 -8.88 -11.80
CA GLY A 17 -0.43 -10.29 -11.62
C GLY A 17 0.99 -10.66 -12.06
N ILE A 18 1.91 -9.69 -12.20
CA ILE A 18 3.24 -9.93 -12.77
C ILE A 18 4.12 -10.88 -11.93
N LEU A 19 3.87 -11.02 -10.61
CA LEU A 19 4.65 -11.85 -9.70
C LEU A 19 3.91 -13.11 -9.22
N THR A 20 2.58 -13.12 -9.29
CA THR A 20 1.72 -14.24 -8.85
C THR A 20 0.99 -14.96 -9.98
N GLY A 21 0.94 -14.36 -11.17
CA GLY A 21 0.20 -14.85 -12.34
C GLY A 21 -1.25 -14.37 -12.43
N SER A 22 -1.76 -13.64 -11.43
CA SER A 22 -3.12 -13.09 -11.43
C SER A 22 -3.24 -11.84 -10.55
N LEU A 23 -4.19 -10.95 -10.87
CA LEU A 23 -4.47 -9.76 -10.06
C LEU A 23 -4.77 -10.11 -8.60
N LEU A 24 -5.59 -11.13 -8.39
CA LEU A 24 -5.97 -11.67 -7.08
C LEU A 24 -5.39 -13.07 -6.96
N PRO A 25 -4.26 -13.27 -6.26
CA PRO A 25 -3.58 -14.57 -6.19
C PRO A 25 -4.43 -15.68 -5.58
N THR A 26 -5.36 -15.32 -4.69
CA THR A 26 -6.31 -16.22 -4.04
C THR A 26 -7.62 -16.39 -4.82
N GLY A 27 -7.84 -15.57 -5.85
CA GLY A 27 -9.11 -15.44 -6.56
C GLY A 27 -10.17 -14.62 -5.82
N ASN A 28 -9.92 -14.23 -4.57
CA ASN A 28 -10.88 -13.53 -3.72
C ASN A 28 -10.55 -12.05 -3.59
N ARG A 29 -11.58 -11.20 -3.55
CA ARG A 29 -11.43 -9.77 -3.21
C ARG A 29 -11.19 -9.58 -1.71
N LYS A 30 -11.66 -10.52 -0.90
CA LYS A 30 -11.40 -10.62 0.53
C LYS A 30 -11.17 -12.08 0.91
N ASP A 31 -10.11 -12.31 1.63
CA ASP A 31 -9.80 -13.54 2.33
C ASP A 31 -9.97 -13.33 3.84
N VAL A 32 -10.12 -14.42 4.59
CA VAL A 32 -10.05 -14.40 6.05
C VAL A 32 -8.74 -15.06 6.45
N LEU A 33 -7.87 -14.30 7.12
CA LEU A 33 -6.60 -14.79 7.67
C LEU A 33 -6.82 -15.23 9.11
N ASP A 34 -6.43 -16.45 9.46
CA ASP A 34 -6.39 -16.92 10.85
C ASP A 34 -4.99 -16.67 11.42
N VAL A 35 -4.84 -15.53 12.11
CA VAL A 35 -3.54 -15.00 12.49
C VAL A 35 -3.27 -15.31 13.95
N LYS A 36 -2.15 -15.99 14.21
CA LYS A 36 -1.72 -16.31 15.58
C LYS A 36 -1.65 -15.05 16.44
N ASN A 37 -2.25 -15.10 17.64
CA ASN A 37 -2.33 -14.02 18.63
C ASN A 37 -3.13 -12.76 18.20
N VAL A 38 -3.72 -12.75 17.02
CA VAL A 38 -4.62 -11.67 16.54
C VAL A 38 -6.04 -12.20 16.37
N GLY A 39 -6.20 -13.43 15.89
CA GLY A 39 -7.47 -14.04 15.55
C GLY A 39 -7.79 -13.90 14.06
N LYS A 40 -9.07 -14.03 13.72
CA LYS A 40 -9.54 -13.95 12.33
C LYS A 40 -9.69 -12.50 11.90
N ILE A 41 -9.00 -12.12 10.83
CA ILE A 41 -9.11 -10.79 10.21
C ILE A 41 -9.41 -10.92 8.71
N GLU A 42 -10.16 -9.98 8.16
CA GLU A 42 -10.34 -9.91 6.71
C GLU A 42 -9.14 -9.20 6.07
N ALA A 43 -8.72 -9.68 4.90
CA ALA A 43 -7.64 -9.10 4.13
C ALA A 43 -7.93 -9.13 2.63
N THR A 44 -7.39 -8.17 1.87
CA THR A 44 -7.30 -8.28 0.41
C THR A 44 -5.85 -8.55 0.03
N ILE A 45 -5.60 -9.57 -0.78
CA ILE A 45 -4.28 -9.83 -1.35
C ILE A 45 -4.34 -9.57 -2.86
N ILE A 46 -3.54 -8.62 -3.33
CA ILE A 46 -3.56 -8.16 -4.72
C ILE A 46 -2.13 -8.00 -5.23
N ASP A 47 -1.90 -8.33 -6.50
CA ASP A 47 -0.63 -8.15 -7.18
C ASP A 47 -0.78 -7.20 -8.37
N VAL A 48 -0.29 -5.98 -8.20
CA VAL A 48 -0.08 -5.01 -9.28
C VAL A 48 1.22 -4.30 -8.98
N SER A 49 2.23 -4.41 -9.83
CA SER A 49 3.62 -3.97 -9.58
C SER A 49 4.34 -4.77 -8.49
N THR A 50 3.69 -5.00 -7.34
CA THR A 50 4.14 -5.87 -6.25
C THR A 50 2.93 -6.47 -5.52
N PRO A 51 3.06 -7.67 -4.93
CA PRO A 51 2.04 -8.21 -4.03
C PRO A 51 1.96 -7.39 -2.74
N VAL A 52 0.73 -7.01 -2.39
CA VAL A 52 0.41 -6.32 -1.13
C VAL A 52 -0.81 -6.97 -0.51
N VAL A 53 -0.74 -7.24 0.80
CA VAL A 53 -1.89 -7.59 1.62
C VAL A 53 -2.41 -6.34 2.34
N PHE A 54 -3.71 -6.09 2.25
CA PHE A 54 -4.39 -4.97 2.87
C PHE A 54 -5.24 -5.45 4.04
N VAL A 55 -5.06 -4.85 5.21
CA VAL A 55 -5.90 -5.08 6.40
C VAL A 55 -6.30 -3.74 7.01
N ARG A 56 -7.39 -3.73 7.78
CA ARG A 56 -7.83 -2.51 8.46
C ARG A 56 -6.94 -2.23 9.66
N ALA A 57 -6.54 -0.97 9.83
CA ALA A 57 -5.77 -0.56 11.00
C ALA A 57 -6.53 -0.85 12.32
N ARG A 58 -7.85 -0.63 12.32
CA ARG A 58 -8.72 -0.85 13.50
C ARG A 58 -8.78 -2.30 13.97
N ASP A 59 -8.56 -3.27 13.07
CA ASP A 59 -8.59 -4.70 13.41
C ASP A 59 -7.37 -5.08 14.28
N LEU A 60 -6.37 -4.19 14.36
CA LEU A 60 -5.19 -4.29 15.23
C LEU A 60 -5.21 -3.27 16.39
N GLY A 61 -6.34 -2.59 16.61
CA GLY A 61 -6.47 -1.56 17.65
C GLY A 61 -5.73 -0.25 17.34
N LEU A 62 -5.30 -0.04 16.09
CA LEU A 62 -4.62 1.18 15.67
C LEU A 62 -5.63 2.28 15.34
N LYS A 63 -5.25 3.52 15.67
CA LYS A 63 -5.99 4.77 15.44
C LYS A 63 -5.58 5.44 14.13
N GLY A 64 -4.38 5.17 13.64
CA GLY A 64 -3.81 5.79 12.45
C GLY A 64 -2.98 7.03 12.68
N THR A 65 -2.98 7.55 13.90
CA THR A 65 -2.18 8.71 14.30
C THR A 65 -0.83 8.33 14.90
N GLU A 66 -0.53 7.03 15.01
CA GLU A 66 0.75 6.52 15.50
C GLU A 66 1.90 6.99 14.61
N MET A 67 3.04 7.26 15.24
CA MET A 67 4.29 7.50 14.53
C MET A 67 4.96 6.17 14.20
N ALA A 68 5.68 6.12 13.07
CA ALA A 68 6.40 4.91 12.66
C ALA A 68 7.35 4.40 13.75
N ARG A 69 8.04 5.31 14.46
CA ARG A 69 8.95 4.95 15.57
C ARG A 69 8.26 4.24 16.73
N ASP A 70 7.01 4.62 17.02
CA ASP A 70 6.26 4.06 18.16
C ASP A 70 5.75 2.66 17.78
N MET A 71 5.34 2.50 16.51
CA MET A 71 4.97 1.20 15.95
C MET A 71 6.16 0.25 15.86
N ASP A 72 7.32 0.73 15.41
CA ASP A 72 8.56 -0.06 15.32
C ASP A 72 9.09 -0.50 16.70
N ALA A 73 8.83 0.30 17.75
CA ALA A 73 9.21 -0.03 19.12
C ALA A 73 8.27 -1.05 19.79
N ASP A 74 7.03 -1.19 19.30
CA ASP A 74 6.07 -2.17 19.80
C ASP A 74 6.34 -3.55 19.20
N ARG A 75 7.07 -4.38 19.97
CA ARG A 75 7.40 -5.75 19.58
C ARG A 75 6.17 -6.62 19.31
N LYS A 76 5.09 -6.46 20.10
CA LYS A 76 3.88 -7.28 19.92
C LYS A 76 3.17 -6.92 18.63
N LEU A 77 3.13 -5.63 18.30
CA LEU A 77 2.60 -5.17 17.04
C LEU A 77 3.43 -5.70 15.88
N ILE A 78 4.77 -5.56 15.92
CA ILE A 78 5.65 -6.04 14.84
C ILE A 78 5.51 -7.56 14.63
N GLU A 79 5.45 -8.35 15.71
CA GLU A 79 5.18 -9.78 15.62
C GLU A 79 3.82 -10.06 14.95
N SER A 80 2.77 -9.31 15.33
CA SER A 80 1.43 -9.45 14.74
C SER A 80 1.44 -9.11 13.24
N LEU A 81 2.07 -8.00 12.85
CA LEU A 81 2.21 -7.58 11.45
C LEU A 81 2.95 -8.65 10.62
N GLU A 82 4.00 -9.24 11.17
CA GLU A 82 4.74 -10.31 10.49
C GLU A 82 3.91 -11.58 10.35
N GLN A 83 3.12 -11.96 11.36
CA GLN A 83 2.22 -13.12 11.25
C GLN A 83 1.15 -12.93 10.17
N ILE A 84 0.57 -11.72 10.06
CA ILE A 84 -0.37 -11.38 8.99
C ILE A 84 0.29 -11.52 7.62
N ARG A 85 1.50 -10.96 7.48
CA ARG A 85 2.27 -11.00 6.24
C ARG A 85 2.57 -12.45 5.82
N LEU A 86 3.00 -13.28 6.77
CA LEU A 86 3.31 -14.70 6.53
C LEU A 86 2.08 -15.48 6.10
N GLU A 87 0.93 -15.29 6.75
CA GLU A 87 -0.30 -15.99 6.38
C GLU A 87 -0.80 -15.55 5.00
N ALA A 88 -0.69 -14.26 4.68
CA ALA A 88 -0.97 -13.77 3.34
C ALA A 88 0.00 -14.34 2.29
N ALA A 89 1.29 -14.47 2.62
CA ALA A 89 2.28 -15.11 1.76
C ALA A 89 1.92 -16.56 1.46
N ARG A 90 1.45 -17.30 2.46
CA ARG A 90 0.99 -18.69 2.33
C ARG A 90 -0.19 -18.80 1.36
N LEU A 91 -1.24 -18.00 1.57
CA LEU A 91 -2.42 -18.00 0.69
C LEU A 91 -2.08 -17.61 -0.76
N ALA A 92 -1.16 -16.66 -0.94
CA ALA A 92 -0.72 -16.19 -2.25
C ALA A 92 0.40 -17.04 -2.89
N LYS A 93 0.84 -18.12 -2.25
CA LYS A 93 1.97 -18.97 -2.71
C LYS A 93 3.28 -18.17 -2.93
N LEU A 94 3.57 -17.28 -2.00
CA LEU A 94 4.74 -16.39 -1.98
C LEU A 94 5.76 -16.78 -0.88
N GLU A 95 5.51 -17.84 -0.13
CA GLU A 95 6.41 -18.32 0.93
C GLU A 95 7.84 -18.56 0.41
N GLY A 96 8.83 -18.12 1.19
CA GLY A 96 10.25 -18.29 0.86
C GLY A 96 10.76 -17.46 -0.31
N LYS A 97 9.91 -16.73 -1.05
CA LYS A 97 10.35 -15.93 -2.22
C LYS A 97 11.11 -14.67 -1.84
N SER A 98 10.64 -13.93 -0.83
CA SER A 98 11.27 -12.70 -0.34
C SER A 98 10.68 -12.27 1.00
N ALA A 99 11.50 -11.72 1.88
CA ALA A 99 11.03 -11.07 3.12
C ALA A 99 10.21 -9.78 2.86
N PHE A 100 10.22 -9.27 1.62
CA PHE A 100 9.45 -8.10 1.20
C PHE A 100 8.12 -8.46 0.53
N MET A 101 7.79 -9.74 0.34
CA MET A 101 6.60 -10.18 -0.39
C MET A 101 5.68 -11.11 0.44
N PRO A 102 4.37 -10.81 0.51
CA PRO A 102 3.76 -9.53 0.17
C PRO A 102 4.21 -8.42 1.14
N MET A 103 4.11 -7.16 0.75
CA MET A 103 4.11 -6.06 1.73
C MET A 103 2.77 -6.07 2.49
N LEU A 104 2.74 -5.54 3.71
CA LEU A 104 1.50 -5.38 4.48
C LEU A 104 1.11 -3.91 4.54
N ALA A 105 -0.05 -3.56 3.99
CA ALA A 105 -0.63 -2.22 4.07
C ALA A 105 -1.75 -2.18 5.11
N LEU A 106 -1.55 -1.35 6.12
CA LEU A 106 -2.58 -0.98 7.10
C LEU A 106 -3.37 0.18 6.52
N VAL A 107 -4.67 0.03 6.33
CA VAL A 107 -5.53 1.05 5.72
C VAL A 107 -6.65 1.50 6.66
N GLN A 108 -7.06 2.76 6.48
CA GLN A 108 -8.15 3.39 7.22
C GLN A 108 -8.64 4.68 6.55
N GLU A 109 -9.71 5.25 7.11
CA GLU A 109 -10.19 6.59 6.77
C GLU A 109 -9.14 7.68 7.02
N PRO A 110 -9.13 8.76 6.22
CA PRO A 110 -8.30 9.93 6.48
C PRO A 110 -8.62 10.57 7.84
N VAL A 111 -7.59 10.74 8.66
CA VAL A 111 -7.62 11.50 9.92
C VAL A 111 -6.40 12.42 9.98
N PRO A 112 -6.41 13.51 10.78
CA PRO A 112 -5.21 14.33 10.98
C PRO A 112 -4.05 13.49 11.54
N TRP A 113 -2.82 13.76 11.10
CA TRP A 113 -1.63 13.05 11.59
C TRP A 113 -0.42 13.99 11.71
N THR A 114 0.68 13.50 12.27
CA THR A 114 1.93 14.26 12.36
C THR A 114 2.90 13.76 11.29
N ASN A 115 3.46 14.68 10.51
CA ASN A 115 4.48 14.35 9.54
C ASN A 115 5.72 13.77 10.24
N PHE A 116 6.11 12.55 9.88
CA PHE A 116 7.23 11.86 10.52
C PHE A 116 8.59 12.55 10.34
N ILE A 117 8.80 13.26 9.22
CA ILE A 117 10.08 13.92 8.92
C ILE A 117 10.10 15.33 9.52
N THR A 118 9.04 16.12 9.36
CA THR A 118 9.03 17.53 9.76
C THR A 118 8.46 17.78 11.16
N GLY A 119 7.68 16.84 11.70
CA GLY A 119 6.93 17.03 12.95
C GLY A 119 5.70 17.93 12.82
N GLU A 120 5.39 18.40 11.62
CA GLU A 120 4.27 19.32 11.38
C GLU A 120 2.93 18.58 11.34
N PRO A 121 1.83 19.21 11.78
CA PRO A 121 0.50 18.65 11.64
C PRO A 121 0.08 18.59 10.17
N MET A 122 -0.45 17.44 9.77
CA MET A 122 -1.02 17.17 8.47
C MET A 122 -2.54 17.08 8.59
N LYS A 123 -3.23 17.67 7.61
CA LYS A 123 -4.70 17.65 7.56
C LYS A 123 -5.21 16.55 6.61
N PRO A 124 -6.40 15.99 6.86
CA PRO A 124 -6.97 14.93 6.03
C PRO A 124 -7.60 15.42 4.73
N GLU A 125 -7.77 16.74 4.53
CA GLU A 125 -8.43 17.25 3.32
C GLU A 125 -7.64 16.91 2.05
N GLY A 126 -8.34 16.38 1.04
CA GLY A 126 -7.75 15.96 -0.23
C GLY A 126 -7.03 14.60 -0.19
N VAL A 127 -7.00 13.94 0.97
CA VAL A 127 -6.52 12.55 1.11
C VAL A 127 -7.65 11.59 0.77
N THR A 128 -7.40 10.66 -0.14
CA THR A 128 -8.38 9.64 -0.54
C THR A 128 -8.43 8.49 0.45
N ILE A 129 -7.26 8.04 0.93
CA ILE A 129 -7.12 6.92 1.86
C ILE A 129 -5.85 7.12 2.68
N MET A 130 -5.84 6.73 3.95
CA MET A 130 -4.58 6.59 4.69
C MET A 130 -4.08 5.17 4.63
N SER A 131 -2.78 5.04 4.36
CA SER A 131 -2.12 3.75 4.33
C SER A 131 -0.69 3.83 4.88
N LYS A 132 -0.34 2.83 5.70
CA LYS A 132 0.99 2.65 6.27
C LYS A 132 1.49 1.27 5.88
N ILE A 133 2.65 1.18 5.23
CA ILE A 133 3.22 -0.11 4.81
C ILE A 133 4.21 -0.60 5.85
N TYR A 134 4.06 -1.87 6.23
CA TYR A 134 5.05 -2.69 6.89
C TYR A 134 5.74 -3.59 5.85
N ALA A 135 7.06 -3.62 5.86
CA ALA A 135 7.85 -4.52 5.01
C ALA A 135 9.21 -4.82 5.65
N ALA A 136 9.65 -6.08 5.57
CA ALA A 136 10.95 -6.53 6.07
C ALA A 136 11.27 -6.08 7.51
N GLY A 137 10.32 -6.29 8.43
CA GLY A 137 10.56 -6.09 9.86
C GLY A 137 10.26 -4.69 10.40
N MET A 138 9.89 -3.71 9.56
CA MET A 138 9.66 -2.34 10.01
C MET A 138 8.62 -1.58 9.19
N MET A 139 8.14 -0.47 9.74
CA MET A 139 7.26 0.48 9.07
C MET A 139 8.03 1.33 8.06
N HIS A 140 7.50 1.43 6.84
CA HIS A 140 8.04 2.30 5.81
C HIS A 140 7.67 3.77 6.09
N LYS A 141 8.67 4.62 6.32
CA LYS A 141 8.50 6.03 6.75
C LYS A 141 7.81 6.91 5.69
N ALA A 142 8.07 6.68 4.41
CA ALA A 142 7.36 7.33 3.30
C ALA A 142 6.31 6.37 2.73
N TYR A 143 6.39 6.02 1.45
CA TYR A 143 5.62 4.91 0.88
C TYR A 143 6.39 4.30 -0.31
N PRO A 144 6.51 2.97 -0.44
CA PRO A 144 7.10 2.34 -1.63
C PRO A 144 6.34 2.74 -2.90
N GLY A 145 7.05 3.03 -3.99
CA GLY A 145 6.41 3.42 -5.25
C GLY A 145 5.53 2.31 -5.85
N THR A 146 6.01 1.07 -5.81
CA THR A 146 5.24 -0.10 -6.23
C THR A 146 4.02 -0.31 -5.33
N GLY A 147 4.19 -0.18 -4.01
CA GLY A 147 3.07 -0.19 -3.05
C GLY A 147 2.04 0.91 -3.32
N CYS A 148 2.47 2.12 -3.71
CA CYS A 148 1.56 3.22 -4.07
C CYS A 148 0.65 2.82 -5.24
N VAL A 149 1.22 2.20 -6.26
CA VAL A 149 0.48 1.68 -7.42
C VAL A 149 -0.52 0.63 -6.97
N THR A 150 -0.06 -0.40 -6.23
CA THR A 150 -0.92 -1.49 -5.76
C THR A 150 -2.06 -0.96 -4.89
N THR A 151 -1.78 -0.03 -3.98
CA THR A 151 -2.78 0.60 -3.12
C THR A 151 -3.80 1.38 -3.91
N GLY A 152 -3.40 2.17 -4.92
CA GLY A 152 -4.34 2.87 -5.78
C GLY A 152 -5.28 1.92 -6.52
N VAL A 153 -4.76 0.80 -7.03
CA VAL A 153 -5.58 -0.20 -7.73
C VAL A 153 -6.49 -0.94 -6.75
N ALA A 154 -5.99 -1.35 -5.60
CA ALA A 154 -6.79 -1.94 -4.53
C ALA A 154 -7.92 -1.00 -4.12
N ALA A 155 -7.63 0.29 -4.02
CA ALA A 155 -8.60 1.33 -3.71
C ALA A 155 -9.76 1.34 -4.73
N LYS A 156 -9.47 1.18 -6.03
CA LYS A 156 -10.49 1.12 -7.09
C LYS A 156 -11.17 -0.24 -7.26
N LEU A 157 -10.58 -1.31 -6.74
CA LEU A 157 -11.14 -2.66 -6.79
C LEU A 157 -12.35 -2.80 -5.85
N LYS A 158 -13.57 -2.86 -6.42
CA LYS A 158 -14.82 -2.93 -5.63
C LYS A 158 -14.79 -4.11 -4.67
N GLY A 159 -15.13 -3.90 -3.41
CA GLY A 159 -15.17 -4.96 -2.39
C GLY A 159 -13.82 -5.37 -1.82
N SER A 160 -12.71 -4.73 -2.20
CA SER A 160 -11.45 -4.85 -1.46
C SER A 160 -11.51 -4.13 -0.11
N ILE A 161 -10.59 -4.44 0.80
CA ILE A 161 -10.42 -3.73 2.08
C ILE A 161 -10.08 -2.25 1.85
N ALA A 162 -9.23 -1.92 0.88
CA ALA A 162 -8.89 -0.53 0.58
C ALA A 162 -10.08 0.27 0.03
N ASN A 163 -10.95 -0.36 -0.76
CA ASN A 163 -12.14 0.28 -1.35
C ASN A 163 -13.18 0.71 -0.31
N GLU A 164 -13.16 0.13 0.89
CA GLU A 164 -14.06 0.50 2.00
C GLU A 164 -13.82 1.91 2.51
N PHE A 165 -12.58 2.42 2.40
CA PHE A 165 -12.18 3.70 2.96
C PHE A 165 -12.26 4.86 1.98
N ILE A 166 -12.77 4.61 0.77
CA ILE A 166 -12.89 5.63 -0.27
C ILE A 166 -14.32 6.15 -0.30
N SER A 167 -14.45 7.47 -0.25
CA SER A 167 -15.72 8.15 -0.39
C SER A 167 -16.37 7.90 -1.75
N ALA A 168 -17.70 8.02 -1.84
CA ALA A 168 -18.39 7.88 -3.13
C ALA A 168 -17.86 8.87 -4.18
N THR A 169 -17.52 10.10 -3.78
CA THR A 169 -16.98 11.14 -4.66
C THR A 169 -15.57 10.84 -5.13
N ASP A 170 -14.76 10.12 -4.35
CA ASP A 170 -13.41 9.71 -4.75
C ASP A 170 -13.39 8.43 -5.60
N LYS A 171 -14.48 7.66 -5.62
CA LYS A 171 -14.59 6.47 -6.49
C LYS A 171 -14.56 6.84 -7.97
N ASP A 172 -15.09 8.01 -8.35
CA ASP A 172 -15.11 8.47 -9.74
C ASP A 172 -13.86 9.26 -10.17
N LYS A 173 -13.04 9.72 -9.22
CA LYS A 173 -11.79 10.44 -9.54
C LYS A 173 -10.71 9.47 -10.03
N GLU A 174 -9.89 9.84 -11.01
CA GLU A 174 -8.75 8.98 -11.39
C GLU A 174 -7.67 8.95 -10.30
N THR A 175 -7.39 10.10 -9.69
CA THR A 175 -6.29 10.23 -8.74
C THR A 175 -6.69 9.68 -7.37
N VAL A 176 -5.88 8.74 -6.87
CA VAL A 176 -5.92 8.26 -5.48
C VAL A 176 -4.75 8.89 -4.73
N THR A 177 -5.06 9.74 -3.75
CA THR A 177 -4.06 10.36 -2.87
C THR A 177 -3.95 9.57 -1.57
N ILE A 178 -2.78 9.00 -1.31
CA ILE A 178 -2.49 8.17 -0.14
C ILE A 178 -1.75 9.01 0.89
N GLY A 179 -2.33 9.11 2.09
CA GLY A 179 -1.67 9.67 3.27
C GLY A 179 -0.80 8.61 3.94
N HIS A 180 0.50 8.89 4.09
CA HIS A 180 1.48 8.06 4.77
C HIS A 180 2.23 8.88 5.84
N PHE A 181 3.10 8.25 6.66
CA PHE A 181 3.71 8.92 7.81
C PHE A 181 4.40 10.25 7.45
N SER A 182 5.19 10.27 6.38
CA SER A 182 5.93 11.48 5.95
C SER A 182 5.18 12.44 5.01
N GLY A 183 3.89 12.24 4.72
CA GLY A 183 3.14 13.12 3.82
C GLY A 183 2.20 12.39 2.87
N LEU A 184 2.15 12.85 1.62
CA LEU A 184 1.22 12.38 0.59
C LEU A 184 1.97 11.79 -0.60
N ILE A 185 1.38 10.76 -1.20
CA ILE A 185 1.77 10.23 -2.51
C ILE A 185 0.51 9.96 -3.32
N SER A 186 0.57 10.12 -4.64
CA SER A 186 -0.59 9.88 -5.50
C SER A 186 -0.26 9.00 -6.70
N VAL A 187 -1.31 8.33 -7.18
CA VAL A 187 -1.33 7.52 -8.39
C VAL A 187 -2.65 7.78 -9.12
N ASP A 188 -2.58 7.90 -10.44
CA ASP A 188 -3.76 7.97 -11.29
C ASP A 188 -4.15 6.56 -11.72
N VAL A 189 -5.37 6.16 -11.39
CA VAL A 189 -5.91 4.83 -11.70
C VAL A 189 -7.19 4.96 -12.51
N ARG A 190 -7.22 4.28 -13.65
CA ARG A 190 -8.43 4.10 -14.45
C ARG A 190 -8.64 2.61 -14.68
N CYS A 191 -9.83 2.13 -14.38
CA CYS A 191 -10.17 0.73 -14.49
C CYS A 191 -11.67 0.53 -14.73
N ARG A 192 -12.04 -0.62 -15.29
CA ARG A 192 -13.42 -1.12 -15.29
C ARG A 192 -13.52 -2.32 -14.35
N ASP A 193 -14.55 -2.33 -13.52
CA ASP A 193 -14.83 -3.41 -12.57
C ASP A 193 -16.30 -3.84 -12.66
N GLU A 194 -16.53 -4.91 -13.42
CA GLU A 194 -17.84 -5.47 -13.76
C GLU A 194 -18.13 -6.77 -12.98
N GLY A 195 -17.76 -6.82 -11.69
CA GLY A 195 -18.23 -7.87 -10.77
C GLY A 195 -17.70 -9.28 -11.02
N GLY A 196 -16.79 -9.43 -11.99
CA GLY A 196 -16.13 -10.69 -12.34
C GLY A 196 -14.83 -10.47 -13.13
N THR A 197 -14.77 -9.38 -13.90
CA THR A 197 -13.57 -8.94 -14.61
C THR A 197 -13.13 -7.57 -14.09
N PHE A 198 -11.84 -7.45 -13.77
CA PHE A 198 -11.19 -6.17 -13.47
C PHE A 198 -10.20 -5.86 -14.58
N ASP A 199 -10.43 -4.76 -15.29
CA ASP A 199 -9.60 -4.29 -16.39
C ASP A 199 -8.88 -3.02 -15.99
N LEU A 200 -7.54 -3.09 -15.90
CA LEU A 200 -6.68 -1.99 -15.46
C LEU A 200 -6.15 -1.23 -16.67
N GLU A 201 -6.82 -0.13 -17.03
CA GLU A 201 -6.46 0.69 -18.19
C GLU A 201 -5.28 1.62 -17.91
N LYS A 202 -5.15 2.10 -16.67
CA LYS A 202 -4.14 3.10 -16.28
C LYS A 202 -3.72 2.88 -14.83
N ALA A 203 -2.42 2.89 -14.58
CA ALA A 203 -1.86 2.97 -13.24
C ALA A 203 -0.59 3.83 -13.28
N VAL A 204 -0.76 5.15 -13.33
CA VAL A 204 0.33 6.10 -13.60
C VAL A 204 0.77 6.80 -12.33
N MET A 205 2.06 6.73 -12.07
CA MET A 205 2.71 7.41 -10.97
C MET A 205 3.72 8.43 -11.49
N TYR A 206 3.86 9.54 -10.79
CA TYR A 206 4.76 10.62 -11.19
C TYR A 206 6.01 10.65 -10.32
N ARG A 207 7.17 10.81 -10.97
CA ARG A 207 8.49 10.85 -10.34
C ARG A 207 9.37 11.93 -10.95
N THR A 208 10.53 12.13 -10.36
CA THR A 208 11.61 12.98 -10.87
C THR A 208 12.91 12.17 -10.83
N ALA A 209 13.86 12.49 -11.70
CA ALA A 209 15.18 11.87 -11.71
C ALA A 209 16.26 12.92 -11.99
N ARG A 210 17.45 12.73 -11.39
CA ARG A 210 18.64 13.55 -11.63
C ARG A 210 19.87 12.67 -11.50
N ARG A 211 20.76 12.67 -12.50
CA ARG A 211 22.08 12.03 -12.39
C ARG A 211 22.89 12.74 -11.30
N ILE A 212 23.41 11.99 -10.34
CA ILE A 212 24.25 12.55 -9.26
C ILE A 212 25.75 12.46 -9.61
N MET A 213 26.18 11.35 -10.21
CA MET A 213 27.57 11.10 -10.58
C MET A 213 27.64 10.23 -11.85
N GLU A 214 28.74 10.35 -12.60
CA GLU A 214 29.16 9.47 -13.70
C GLU A 214 30.66 9.18 -13.52
N GLY A 215 31.07 7.91 -13.59
CA GLY A 215 32.46 7.52 -13.36
C GLY A 215 32.65 6.02 -13.15
N CYS A 216 33.85 5.62 -12.71
CA CYS A 216 34.20 4.22 -12.44
C CYS A 216 34.27 3.98 -10.92
N VAL A 217 33.63 2.90 -10.46
CA VAL A 217 33.77 2.40 -9.08
C VAL A 217 34.93 1.39 -9.06
N TYR A 218 35.83 1.53 -8.10
CA TYR A 218 36.92 0.58 -7.85
C TYR A 218 36.57 -0.32 -6.66
N ILE A 219 37.13 -1.54 -6.65
CA ILE A 219 37.03 -2.50 -5.56
C ILE A 219 38.41 -2.66 -4.94
#